data_AF-A0A1J1LTF6-F1
#
_entry.id   AF-A0A1J1LTF6-F1
#
_cell.length_a   1.000
_cell.length_b   1.000
_cell.length_c   1.000
_cell.angle_alpha   90.00
_cell.angle_beta   90.00
_cell.angle_gamma   90.00
#
_symmetry.space_group_name_H-M   'P 1'
#
loop_
_entity.id
_entity.type
_entity.pdbx_description
1 polymer ?
#
loop_
_entity_poly.entity_id
_entity_poly.type
_entity_poly.pdbx_seq_one_letter_code
_entity_poly.pdbx_strand_id
1 'polypeptide(L)'
;MIRFFLPLIILLSPTLFILWGAIVRVGLTWSLLLIPVGGIVGFVLMAIAGACFYDFMIKLEDRETGPPESGAIGAATGRAIVSFIWMILLGWIGSGLGAWLVTGYWVK
;
A
#
# COMPACT_ATOMS: atom_id res chain seq x y z
N MET A 1 -8.68 10.44 -25.08
CA MET A 1 -7.91 9.26 -24.59
C MET A 1 -7.53 9.37 -23.11
N ILE A 2 -6.94 10.47 -22.64
CA ILE A 2 -6.47 10.63 -21.24
C ILE A 2 -7.56 10.36 -20.16
N ARG A 3 -8.82 10.73 -20.40
CA ARG A 3 -9.91 10.53 -19.42
C ARG A 3 -10.23 9.05 -19.11
N PHE A 4 -9.99 8.14 -20.05
CA PHE A 4 -10.25 6.70 -19.87
C PHE A 4 -9.07 5.98 -19.19
N PHE A 5 -7.84 6.47 -19.38
CA PHE A 5 -6.65 5.89 -18.76
C PHE A 5 -6.44 6.38 -17.32
N LEU A 6 -6.97 7.55 -16.96
CA LEU A 6 -6.83 8.12 -15.62
C LEU A 6 -7.29 7.18 -14.47
N PRO A 7 -8.51 6.58 -14.50
CA PRO A 7 -8.93 5.66 -13.44
C PRO A 7 -8.10 4.37 -13.43
N LEU A 8 -7.64 3.91 -14.60
CA LEU A 8 -6.74 2.76 -14.72
C LEU A 8 -5.37 3.03 -14.08
N ILE A 9 -4.81 4.22 -14.25
CA ILE A 9 -3.54 4.65 -13.64
C ILE A 9 -3.68 4.75 -12.12
N ILE A 10 -4.80 5.28 -11.62
CA ILE A 10 -5.10 5.32 -10.18
C ILE A 10 -5.18 3.90 -9.63
N LEU A 11 -5.86 2.98 -10.33
CA LEU A 11 -5.95 1.57 -9.93
C LEU A 11 -4.56 0.90 -9.88
N LEU A 12 -3.71 1.20 -10.87
CA LEU A 12 -2.38 0.60 -11.01
C LEU A 12 -1.40 1.10 -9.94
N SER A 13 -1.38 2.41 -9.68
CA SER A 13 -0.55 2.99 -8.64
C SER A 13 -0.94 4.45 -8.35
N PRO A 14 -1.40 4.78 -7.13
CA PRO A 14 -1.66 6.16 -6.74
C PRO A 14 -0.38 7.01 -6.77
N THR A 15 0.79 6.39 -6.58
CA THR A 15 2.10 7.06 -6.68
C THR A 15 2.37 7.58 -8.10
N LEU A 16 2.07 6.78 -9.14
CA LEU A 16 2.26 7.20 -10.54
C LEU A 16 1.32 8.33 -10.93
N PHE A 17 0.08 8.31 -10.43
CA PHE A 17 -0.86 9.40 -10.63
C PHE A 17 -0.36 10.73 -10.05
N ILE A 18 0.18 10.68 -8.82
CA ILE A 18 0.74 11.86 -8.15
C ILE A 18 2.00 12.36 -8.88
N LEU A 19 2.89 11.45 -9.29
CA LEU A 19 4.08 11.78 -10.07
C LEU A 19 3.72 12.47 -11.40
N TRP A 20 2.74 11.92 -12.13
CA TRP A 20 2.23 12.53 -13.36
C TRP A 20 1.70 13.94 -13.10
N GLY A 21 0.87 14.11 -12.06
CA GLY A 21 0.35 15.41 -11.66
C GLY A 21 1.45 16.42 -11.32
N ALA A 22 2.52 15.97 -10.67
CA ALA A 22 3.67 16.81 -10.33
C ALA A 22 4.47 17.21 -11.58
N ILE A 23 4.75 16.28 -12.50
CA ILE A 23 5.43 16.58 -13.79
C ILE A 23 4.69 17.67 -14.56
N VAL A 24 3.34 17.58 -14.63
CA VAL A 24 2.52 18.57 -15.34
C VAL A 24 2.58 19.95 -14.70
N ARG A 25 2.81 20.05 -13.38
CA ARG A 25 2.80 21.33 -12.65
C ARG A 25 4.15 22.04 -12.64
N VAL A 26 5.24 21.30 -12.38
CA VAL A 26 6.57 21.89 -12.12
C VAL A 26 7.62 21.50 -13.17
N GLY A 27 7.24 20.70 -14.18
CA GLY A 27 8.17 20.19 -15.18
C GLY A 27 9.06 19.07 -14.64
N LEU A 28 10.04 18.62 -15.44
CA LEU A 28 10.95 17.54 -15.04
C LEU A 28 12.07 18.07 -14.15
N THR A 29 11.98 17.83 -12.84
CA THR A 29 12.99 18.22 -11.86
C THR A 29 13.49 17.01 -11.07
N TRP A 30 14.73 17.09 -10.55
CA TRP A 30 15.33 16.00 -9.78
C TRP A 30 14.57 15.70 -8.47
N SER A 31 13.85 16.68 -7.91
CA SER A 31 13.02 16.51 -6.72
C SER A 31 11.84 15.56 -6.95
N LEU A 32 11.38 15.38 -8.20
CA LEU A 32 10.30 14.43 -8.53
C LEU A 32 10.68 12.97 -8.26
N LEU A 33 11.97 12.63 -8.27
CA LEU A 33 12.45 11.29 -7.93
C LEU A 33 12.14 10.92 -6.48
N LEU A 34 11.91 11.91 -5.61
CA LEU A 34 11.50 11.67 -4.24
C LEU A 34 10.07 11.11 -4.17
N ILE A 35 9.18 11.39 -5.13
CA ILE A 35 7.77 10.95 -5.09
C ILE A 35 7.68 9.41 -5.14
N PRO A 36 8.34 8.70 -6.08
CA PRO A 36 8.45 7.24 -6.04
C PRO A 36 9.05 6.72 -4.72
N VAL A 37 10.07 7.39 -4.17
CA VAL A 37 10.70 6.98 -2.90
C VAL A 37 9.70 7.09 -1.76
N GLY A 38 8.97 8.20 -1.65
CA GLY A 38 7.89 8.38 -0.68
C GLY A 38 6.79 7.32 -0.83
N GLY A 39 6.41 6.99 -2.07
CA GLY A 39 5.46 5.93 -2.35
C GLY A 39 5.94 4.54 -1.89
N ILE A 40 7.21 4.19 -2.14
CA ILE A 40 7.79 2.91 -1.68
C ILE A 40 7.85 2.86 -0.16
N VAL A 41 8.33 3.92 0.50
CA VAL A 41 8.42 3.98 1.95
C VAL A 41 7.03 3.88 2.58
N GLY A 42 6.07 4.65 2.08
CA GLY A 42 4.68 4.61 2.53
C GLY A 42 4.04 3.23 2.32
N PHE A 43 4.34 2.57 1.19
CA PHE A 43 3.89 1.19 0.93
C PHE A 43 4.42 0.22 1.99
N VAL A 44 5.73 0.22 2.22
CA VAL A 44 6.37 -0.71 3.16
C VAL A 44 5.83 -0.51 4.57
N LEU A 45 5.73 0.73 5.04
CA LEU A 45 5.23 1.03 6.39
C LEU A 45 3.79 0.57 6.58
N MET A 46 2.90 0.86 5.63
CA MET A 46 1.50 0.47 5.74
C MET A 46 1.29 -1.02 5.47
N ALA A 47 2.12 -1.67 4.66
CA ALA A 47 2.11 -3.11 4.50
C ALA A 47 2.49 -3.81 5.81
N ILE A 48 3.52 -3.35 6.51
CA ILE A 48 3.88 -3.86 7.85
C ILE A 48 2.71 -3.65 8.82
N ALA A 49 2.09 -2.46 8.81
CA ALA A 49 0.91 -2.20 9.64
C ALA A 49 -0.24 -3.17 9.31
N GLY A 50 -0.45 -3.51 8.04
CA GLY A 50 -1.46 -4.48 7.61
C GLY A 50 -1.20 -5.90 8.08
N ALA A 51 0.06 -6.33 8.02
CA ALA A 51 0.47 -7.61 8.58
C ALA A 51 0.21 -7.66 10.09
N CYS A 52 0.63 -6.62 10.83
CA CYS A 52 0.40 -6.54 12.28
C CYS A 52 -1.09 -6.48 12.63
N PHE A 53 -1.89 -5.75 11.86
CA PHE A 53 -3.33 -5.66 12.06
C PHE A 53 -4.01 -7.02 11.88
N TYR A 54 -3.68 -7.74 10.81
CA TYR A 54 -4.28 -9.05 10.56
C TYR A 54 -3.80 -10.11 11.57
N ASP A 55 -2.53 -10.09 11.97
CA ASP A 55 -2.02 -10.95 13.05
C ASP A 55 -2.74 -10.70 14.38
N PHE A 56 -3.05 -9.43 14.69
CA PHE A 56 -3.85 -9.09 15.85
C PHE A 56 -5.29 -9.64 15.75
N MET A 57 -5.93 -9.54 14.58
CA MET A 57 -7.26 -10.12 14.35
C MET A 57 -7.27 -11.64 14.51
N ILE A 58 -6.26 -12.34 13.99
CA ILE A 58 -6.11 -13.79 14.17
C ILE A 58 -6.00 -14.13 15.67
N LYS A 59 -5.18 -13.39 16.42
CA LYS A 59 -5.01 -13.61 17.86
C LYS A 59 -6.30 -13.40 18.65
N LEU A 60 -7.18 -12.50 18.20
CA LEU A 60 -8.50 -12.32 18.79
C LEU A 60 -9.42 -13.50 18.45
N GLU A 61 -9.48 -13.89 17.17
CA GLU A 61 -10.30 -15.01 16.71
C GLU A 61 -9.90 -16.34 17.39
N ASP A 62 -8.60 -16.61 17.53
CA ASP A 62 -8.07 -17.80 18.20
C ASP A 62 -8.40 -17.84 19.70
N ARG A 63 -8.61 -16.67 20.33
CA ARG A 63 -9.05 -16.59 21.74
C ARG A 63 -10.54 -16.91 21.89
N GLU A 64 -11.35 -16.61 20.87
CA GLU A 64 -12.80 -16.82 20.90
C GLU A 64 -13.19 -18.23 20.46
N THR A 65 -12.57 -18.73 19.40
CA THR A 65 -12.94 -20.00 18.74
C THR A 65 -11.98 -21.14 19.03
N GLY A 66 -10.86 -20.85 19.71
CA GLY A 66 -9.75 -21.78 19.91
C GLY A 66 -8.79 -21.81 18.71
N PRO A 67 -7.51 -22.17 18.93
CA PRO A 67 -6.55 -22.25 17.83
C PRO A 67 -6.95 -23.38 16.86
N PRO A 68 -6.66 -23.21 15.56
CA PRO A 68 -6.92 -24.26 14.57
C PRO A 68 -6.15 -25.54 14.92
N GLU A 69 -6.71 -26.69 14.53
CA GLU A 69 -6.06 -27.99 14.72
C GLU A 69 -4.61 -27.97 14.21
N SER A 70 -3.67 -28.33 15.07
CA SER A 70 -2.24 -28.27 14.77
C SER A 70 -1.94 -29.10 13.52
N GLY A 71 -1.48 -28.45 12.44
CA GLY A 71 -1.15 -29.12 11.17
C GLY A 71 -2.18 -28.93 10.04
N ALA A 72 -3.26 -28.16 10.25
CA ALA A 72 -4.15 -27.77 9.17
C ALA A 72 -3.46 -26.80 8.18
N ILE A 73 -2.74 -27.36 7.20
CA ILE A 73 -2.01 -26.60 6.16
C ILE A 73 -2.94 -25.60 5.45
N GLY A 74 -4.22 -25.94 5.28
CA GLY A 74 -5.24 -25.05 4.72
C GLY A 74 -5.50 -23.80 5.57
N ALA A 75 -5.51 -23.91 6.90
CA ALA A 75 -5.72 -22.77 7.80
C ALA A 75 -4.49 -21.84 7.81
N ALA A 76 -3.28 -22.39 7.82
CA ALA A 76 -2.05 -21.61 7.74
C ALA A 76 -1.90 -20.89 6.38
N THR A 77 -2.19 -21.60 5.28
CA THR A 77 -2.12 -21.04 3.93
C THR A 77 -3.20 -19.97 3.72
N GLY A 78 -4.42 -20.21 4.21
CA GLY A 78 -5.50 -19.22 4.16
C GLY A 78 -5.15 -17.93 4.92
N ARG A 79 -4.65 -18.05 6.16
CA ARG A 79 -4.17 -16.90 6.95
C ARG A 79 -3.03 -16.17 6.24
N ALA A 80 -2.07 -16.88 5.65
CA ALA A 80 -0.99 -16.24 4.89
C ALA A 80 -1.50 -15.44 3.69
N ILE A 81 -2.45 -16.00 2.92
CA ILE A 81 -3.07 -15.31 1.77
C ILE A 81 -3.80 -14.05 2.22
N VAL A 82 -4.63 -14.14 3.26
CA VAL A 82 -5.39 -12.99 3.75
C VAL A 82 -4.46 -11.92 4.34
N SER A 83 -3.41 -12.32 5.06
CA SER A 83 -2.37 -11.40 5.52
C SER A 83 -1.73 -10.66 4.35
N PHE A 84 -1.37 -11.38 3.27
CA PHE A 84 -0.78 -10.77 2.10
C PHE A 84 -1.73 -9.79 1.39
N ILE A 85 -3.02 -10.11 1.33
CA ILE A 85 -4.05 -9.20 0.81
C ILE A 85 -4.10 -7.91 1.65
N TRP A 86 -4.12 -8.01 2.98
CA TRP A 86 -4.10 -6.84 3.86
C TRP A 86 -2.83 -6.00 3.69
N MET A 87 -1.67 -6.64 3.57
CA MET A 87 -0.40 -5.96 3.32
C MET A 87 -0.43 -5.19 2.00
N ILE A 88 -0.93 -5.80 0.93
CA ILE A 88 -1.03 -5.14 -0.39
C ILE A 88 -2.02 -3.98 -0.34
N LEU A 89 -3.19 -4.18 0.25
CA LEU A 89 -4.24 -3.14 0.28
C LEU A 89 -3.77 -1.92 1.07
N LEU A 90 -3.27 -2.13 2.29
CA LEU A 90 -2.76 -1.01 3.09
C LEU A 90 -1.48 -0.42 2.49
N GLY A 91 -0.59 -1.25 1.96
CA GLY A 91 0.59 -0.78 1.23
C GLY A 91 0.21 0.10 0.04
N TRP A 92 -0.79 -0.28 -0.75
CA TRP A 92 -1.28 0.51 -1.87
C TRP A 92 -1.77 1.89 -1.41
N ILE A 93 -2.58 1.95 -0.33
CA ILE A 93 -3.02 3.22 0.28
C ILE A 93 -1.81 4.02 0.78
N GLY A 94 -0.90 3.37 1.50
CA GLY A 94 0.33 3.96 2.03
C GLY A 94 1.22 4.55 0.96
N SER A 95 1.28 3.93 -0.22
CA SER A 95 2.03 4.46 -1.35
C SER A 95 1.48 5.79 -1.84
N GLY A 96 0.16 5.92 -1.90
CA GLY A 96 -0.49 7.19 -2.25
C GLY A 96 -0.23 8.29 -1.21
N LEU A 97 -0.35 7.95 0.08
CA LEU A 97 -0.08 8.89 1.17
C LEU A 97 1.38 9.34 1.20
N GLY A 98 2.32 8.40 1.08
CA GLY A 98 3.75 8.70 1.07
C GLY A 98 4.16 9.55 -0.13
N ALA A 99 3.66 9.22 -1.31
CA ALA A 99 3.86 10.03 -2.52
C ALA A 99 3.29 11.45 -2.34
N TRP A 100 2.09 11.57 -1.78
CA TRP A 100 1.43 12.87 -1.57
C TRP A 100 2.21 13.72 -0.57
N LEU A 101 2.64 13.16 0.57
CA LEU A 101 3.47 13.87 1.54
C LEU A 101 4.74 14.41 0.90
N VAL A 102 5.43 13.59 0.11
CA VAL A 102 6.64 14.05 -0.58
C VAL A 102 6.33 15.18 -1.57
N THR A 103 5.26 15.05 -2.37
CA THR A 103 4.85 16.12 -3.28
C THR A 103 4.50 17.41 -2.53
N GLY A 104 3.85 17.33 -1.36
CA GLY A 104 3.42 18.52 -0.62
C GLY A 104 4.56 19.26 0.10
N TYR A 105 5.57 18.54 0.59
CA TYR A 105 6.63 19.13 1.42
C TYR A 105 7.96 19.33 0.69
N TRP A 106 8.27 18.50 -0.32
CA TRP A 106 9.62 18.41 -0.90
C TRP A 106 9.68 18.74 -2.40
N VAL A 107 8.53 18.72 -3.09
CA VAL A 107 8.42 19.13 -4.49
C VAL A 107 7.73 20.49 -4.52
N LYS A 108 8.49 21.55 -4.78
CA LYS A 108 7.99 22.92 -4.96
C LYS A 108 8.04 23.31 -6.42
#